data_AF-A0A4R6A601-F1
#
_entry.id   AF-A0A4R6A601-F1
#
_cell.length_a   1.000
_cell.length_b   1.000
_cell.length_c   1.000
_cell.angle_alpha   90.00
_cell.angle_beta   90.00
_cell.angle_gamma   90.00
#
_symmetry.space_group_name_H-M   'P 1'
#
loop_
_entity.id
_entity.type
_entity.pdbx_description
1 polymer ?
#
loop_
_entity_poly.entity_id
_entity_poly.type
_entity_poly.pdbx_seq_one_letter_code
_entity_poly.pdbx_strand_id
1 'polypeptide(L)'
;MLSSDEVNRQLEASLRALVIDNLPFDRNSPQEYLEVIEMTTNDLLKVWFNWVRRKVPATPRKLFVSNAFWNDEAASANRRDIERMFSCIERGDCLDGFLSKRANQALPLRDKRNNRVELDLLLNDWAVHHLHPNRNDVLVFMFFTTDEAFALIAGKHRDMTSRRMVEAAVETWPEREIFLEMKGTI
;
A
#
# COMPACT_ATOMS: atom_id res chain seq x y z
N MET A 1 -17.89 -34.77 -19.05
CA MET A 1 -17.11 -33.51 -19.03
C MET A 1 -18.07 -32.39 -18.66
N LEU A 2 -17.67 -31.48 -17.78
CA LEU A 2 -18.48 -30.29 -17.47
C LEU A 2 -18.53 -29.39 -18.71
N SER A 3 -19.64 -28.67 -18.91
CA SER A 3 -19.71 -27.63 -19.93
C SER A 3 -18.83 -26.44 -19.54
N SER A 4 -18.43 -25.62 -20.51
CA SER A 4 -17.68 -24.38 -20.24
C SER A 4 -18.42 -23.47 -19.24
N ASP A 5 -19.75 -23.39 -19.33
CA ASP A 5 -20.57 -22.57 -18.44
C ASP A 5 -20.63 -23.10 -17.01
N GLU A 6 -20.59 -24.43 -16.85
CA GLU A 6 -20.52 -25.05 -15.53
C GLU A 6 -19.15 -24.83 -14.88
N VAL A 7 -18.07 -24.95 -15.65
CA VAL A 7 -16.71 -24.63 -15.17
C VAL A 7 -16.61 -23.16 -14.76
N ASN A 8 -17.11 -22.23 -15.57
CA ASN A 8 -17.07 -20.79 -15.26
C ASN A 8 -17.85 -20.46 -13.98
N ARG A 9 -19.03 -21.05 -13.79
CA ARG A 9 -19.82 -20.84 -12.56
C ARG A 9 -19.12 -21.40 -11.32
N GLN A 10 -18.51 -22.58 -11.42
CA GLN A 10 -17.76 -23.17 -10.31
C GLN A 10 -16.52 -22.34 -9.95
N LEU A 11 -15.81 -21.84 -10.96
CA LEU A 11 -14.66 -20.96 -10.77
C LEU A 11 -15.08 -19.66 -10.09
N GLU A 12 -16.14 -19.02 -10.58
CA GLU A 12 -16.67 -17.79 -9.98
C GLU A 12 -17.08 -18.01 -8.52
N ALA A 13 -17.83 -19.07 -8.22
CA ALA A 13 -18.23 -19.38 -6.86
C ALA A 13 -17.02 -19.62 -5.94
N SER A 14 -16.01 -20.34 -6.41
CA SER A 14 -14.79 -20.64 -5.65
C SER A 14 -13.97 -19.37 -5.38
N LEU A 15 -13.83 -18.50 -6.38
CA LEU A 15 -13.15 -17.21 -6.24
C LEU A 15 -13.87 -16.30 -5.25
N ARG A 16 -15.21 -16.22 -5.34
CA ARG A 16 -16.01 -15.44 -4.39
C ARG A 16 -15.83 -15.94 -2.96
N ALA A 17 -15.91 -17.25 -2.74
CA ALA A 17 -15.71 -17.86 -1.42
C ALA A 17 -14.32 -17.52 -0.86
N LEU A 18 -13.27 -17.72 -1.66
CA LEU A 18 -11.90 -17.39 -1.28
C LEU A 18 -11.75 -15.92 -0.86
N VAL A 19 -12.30 -14.99 -1.66
CA VAL A 19 -12.20 -13.56 -1.37
C VAL A 19 -12.96 -13.22 -0.10
N ILE A 20 -14.22 -13.65 0.04
CA ILE A 20 -15.06 -13.36 1.21
C ILE A 20 -14.42 -13.93 2.49
N ASP A 21 -13.83 -15.12 2.41
CA ASP A 21 -13.17 -15.76 3.55
C ASP A 21 -11.93 -15.02 4.05
N ASN A 22 -11.23 -14.32 3.15
CA ASN A 22 -9.97 -13.64 3.47
C ASN A 22 -10.09 -12.11 3.56
N LEU A 23 -11.22 -11.53 3.15
CA LEU A 23 -11.43 -10.09 3.21
C LEU A 23 -11.69 -9.63 4.65
N PRO A 24 -10.96 -8.64 5.19
CA PRO A 24 -11.23 -8.13 6.53
C PRO A 24 -12.40 -7.13 6.53
N PHE A 25 -13.55 -7.60 7.00
CA PHE A 25 -14.76 -6.81 7.29
C PHE A 25 -15.44 -7.33 8.57
N ASP A 26 -16.33 -6.53 9.17
CA ASP A 26 -17.07 -6.95 10.35
C ASP A 26 -18.22 -7.90 9.98
N ARG A 27 -17.99 -9.20 10.17
CA ARG A 27 -19.00 -10.24 9.93
C ARG A 27 -20.21 -10.16 10.87
N ASN A 28 -20.10 -9.45 11.99
CA ASN A 28 -21.20 -9.25 12.91
C ASN A 28 -22.03 -8.01 12.57
N SER A 29 -21.54 -7.16 11.66
CA SER A 29 -22.30 -6.03 11.11
C SER A 29 -23.19 -6.54 9.97
N PRO A 30 -24.52 -6.57 10.14
CA PRO A 30 -25.41 -7.03 9.07
C PRO A 30 -25.28 -6.17 7.81
N GLN A 31 -24.98 -4.88 7.98
CA GLN A 31 -24.79 -3.95 6.87
C GLN A 31 -23.53 -4.27 6.06
N GLU A 32 -22.37 -4.48 6.71
CA GLU A 32 -21.13 -4.82 6.00
C GLU A 32 -21.22 -6.21 5.37
N TYR A 33 -21.83 -7.17 6.07
CA TYR A 33 -22.05 -8.51 5.54
C TYR A 33 -22.91 -8.48 4.27
N LEU A 34 -24.04 -7.76 4.29
CA LEU A 34 -24.89 -7.57 3.11
C LEU A 34 -24.14 -6.89 1.97
N GLU A 35 -23.39 -5.82 2.26
CA GLU A 35 -22.60 -5.11 1.25
C GLU A 35 -21.60 -6.06 0.56
N VAL A 36 -20.89 -6.90 1.30
CA VAL A 36 -19.93 -7.87 0.75
C VAL A 36 -20.61 -8.95 -0.10
N ILE A 37 -21.67 -9.58 0.40
CA ILE A 37 -22.29 -10.71 -0.32
C ILE A 37 -23.02 -10.26 -1.59
N GLU A 38 -23.52 -9.02 -1.62
CA GLU A 38 -24.22 -8.43 -2.77
C GLU A 38 -23.26 -7.91 -3.85
N MET A 39 -21.96 -7.74 -3.54
CA MET A 39 -20.99 -7.33 -4.55
C MET A 39 -20.90 -8.35 -5.69
N THR A 40 -20.74 -7.84 -6.91
CA THR A 40 -20.35 -8.65 -8.06
C THR A 40 -18.96 -9.25 -7.82
N THR A 41 -18.65 -10.36 -8.50
CA THR A 41 -17.32 -10.98 -8.39
C THR A 41 -16.21 -10.01 -8.81
N ASN A 42 -16.47 -9.18 -9.82
CA ASN A 42 -15.53 -8.17 -10.27
C ASN A 42 -15.26 -7.11 -9.18
N ASP A 43 -16.30 -6.65 -8.49
CA ASP A 43 -16.15 -5.66 -7.42
C ASP A 43 -15.44 -6.25 -6.20
N LEU A 44 -15.77 -7.49 -5.82
CA LEU A 44 -15.05 -8.22 -4.76
C LEU A 44 -13.55 -8.31 -5.06
N LEU A 45 -13.19 -8.70 -6.29
CA LEU A 45 -11.79 -8.78 -6.70
C LEU A 45 -11.11 -7.41 -6.66
N LYS A 46 -11.77 -6.33 -7.11
CA LYS A 46 -11.23 -4.97 -7.00
C LYS A 46 -10.97 -4.58 -5.55
N VAL A 47 -11.91 -4.81 -4.64
CA VAL A 47 -11.73 -4.50 -3.22
C VAL A 47 -10.57 -5.32 -2.64
N TRP A 48 -10.56 -6.62 -2.93
CA TRP A 48 -9.53 -7.54 -2.44
C TRP A 48 -8.14 -7.17 -2.93
N PHE A 49 -7.93 -6.97 -4.24
CA PHE A 49 -6.63 -6.60 -4.77
C PHE A 49 -6.15 -5.24 -4.26
N ASN A 50 -7.05 -4.26 -4.15
CA ASN A 50 -6.70 -2.96 -3.56
C ASN A 50 -6.26 -3.12 -2.11
N TRP A 51 -6.96 -3.94 -1.32
CA TRP A 51 -6.61 -4.20 0.07
C TRP A 51 -5.28 -4.97 0.20
N VAL A 52 -5.10 -6.08 -0.52
CA VAL A 52 -3.88 -6.90 -0.48
C VAL A 52 -2.65 -6.07 -0.85
N ARG A 53 -2.76 -5.19 -1.86
CA ARG A 53 -1.64 -4.34 -2.28
C ARG A 53 -1.21 -3.30 -1.23
N ARG A 54 -2.06 -2.96 -0.25
CA ARG A 54 -1.66 -2.10 0.88
C ARG A 54 -0.71 -2.81 1.85
N LYS A 55 -0.64 -4.15 1.79
CA LYS A 55 0.20 -4.95 2.67
C LYS A 55 1.60 -5.11 2.08
N VAL A 56 2.59 -5.07 2.96
CA VAL A 56 3.98 -5.40 2.63
C VAL A 56 4.29 -6.76 3.23
N PRO A 57 4.57 -7.80 2.42
CA PRO A 57 4.93 -9.12 2.93
C PRO A 57 6.15 -9.04 3.88
N ALA A 58 6.09 -9.80 4.98
CA ALA A 58 7.18 -9.91 5.95
C ALA A 58 8.32 -10.78 5.37
N THR A 59 9.22 -10.14 4.62
CA THR A 59 10.39 -10.76 3.99
C THR A 59 11.59 -9.82 4.14
N PRO A 60 12.80 -10.35 4.40
CA PRO A 60 14.01 -9.54 4.47
C PRO A 60 14.23 -8.80 3.16
N ARG A 61 14.58 -7.52 3.23
CA ARG A 61 14.85 -6.70 2.04
C ARG A 61 16.10 -5.87 2.22
N LYS A 62 16.84 -5.68 1.13
CA LYS A 62 17.93 -4.70 1.08
C LYS A 62 17.33 -3.29 1.04
N LEU A 63 17.63 -2.49 2.06
CA LEU A 63 17.14 -1.13 2.16
C LEU A 63 18.06 -0.15 1.42
N PHE A 64 17.46 0.70 0.60
CA PHE A 64 18.08 1.86 -0.01
C PHE A 64 17.36 3.11 0.46
N VAL A 65 18.13 4.16 0.78
CA VAL A 65 17.58 5.43 1.28
C VAL A 65 17.98 6.54 0.30
N SER A 66 17.02 7.38 -0.08
CA SER A 66 17.29 8.46 -1.04
C SER A 66 18.33 9.44 -0.48
N ASN A 67 19.11 10.06 -1.36
CA ASN A 67 20.14 11.02 -0.93
C ASN A 67 19.53 12.23 -0.20
N ALA A 68 18.29 12.60 -0.55
CA ALA A 68 17.57 13.71 0.05
C ALA A 68 16.84 13.35 1.34
N PHE A 69 16.72 12.06 1.70
CA PHE A 69 15.84 11.59 2.77
C PHE A 69 16.15 12.24 4.12
N TRP A 70 17.41 12.21 4.54
CA TRP A 70 17.83 12.73 5.84
C TRP A 70 17.96 14.26 5.89
N ASN A 71 17.93 14.92 4.73
CA ASN A 71 17.89 16.38 4.66
C ASN A 71 16.49 16.92 4.99
N ASP A 72 15.47 16.05 5.04
CA ASP A 72 14.14 16.44 5.49
C ASP A 72 14.10 16.59 7.02
N GLU A 73 13.55 17.71 7.50
CA GLU A 73 13.42 18.00 8.93
C GLU A 73 12.57 16.93 9.64
N ALA A 74 11.52 16.42 8.99
CA ALA A 74 10.67 15.39 9.55
C ALA A 74 11.44 14.07 9.73
N ALA A 75 12.31 13.71 8.78
CA ALA A 75 13.17 12.53 8.90
C ALA A 75 14.16 12.71 10.06
N SER A 76 14.87 13.83 10.08
CA SER A 76 15.90 14.12 11.09
C SER A 76 15.32 14.16 12.50
N ALA A 77 14.16 14.80 12.70
CA ALA A 77 13.49 14.88 14.00
C ALA A 77 12.99 13.53 14.53
N ASN A 78 12.76 12.54 13.64
CA ASN A 78 12.20 11.23 13.98
C ASN A 78 13.18 10.08 13.70
N ARG A 79 14.47 10.41 13.60
CA ARG A 79 15.53 9.50 13.13
C ARG A 79 15.52 8.15 13.82
N ARG A 80 15.44 8.13 15.15
CA ARG A 80 15.47 6.88 15.94
C ARG A 80 14.31 5.94 15.60
N ASP A 81 13.09 6.48 15.44
CA ASP A 81 11.92 5.68 15.12
C ASP A 81 11.97 5.15 13.68
N ILE A 82 12.50 5.96 12.76
CA ILE A 82 12.70 5.58 11.36
C ILE A 82 13.78 4.50 11.25
N GLU A 83 14.93 4.65 11.91
CA GLU A 83 16.00 3.66 11.93
C GLU A 83 15.53 2.31 12.52
N ARG A 84 14.66 2.35 13.53
CA ARG A 84 14.01 1.13 14.05
C ARG A 84 13.14 0.46 12.98
N MET A 85 12.31 1.23 12.30
CA MET A 85 11.46 0.72 11.21
C MET A 85 12.31 0.14 10.06
N PHE A 86 13.39 0.82 9.69
CA PHE A 86 14.36 0.34 8.69
C PHE A 86 14.99 -0.98 9.11
N SER A 87 15.39 -1.10 10.38
CA SER A 87 15.93 -2.36 10.91
C SER A 87 14.91 -3.50 10.84
N CYS A 88 13.62 -3.23 11.04
CA CYS A 88 12.54 -4.21 10.86
C CYS A 88 12.40 -4.67 9.40
N ILE A 89 12.51 -3.74 8.44
CA ILE A 89 12.45 -4.04 7.01
C ILE A 89 13.62 -4.95 6.60
N GLU A 90 14.84 -4.64 7.04
CA GLU A 90 16.04 -5.42 6.69
C GLU A 90 16.00 -6.84 7.26
N ARG A 91 15.41 -7.03 8.44
CA ARG A 91 15.20 -8.37 9.04
C ARG A 91 14.01 -9.13 8.46
N GLY A 92 13.11 -8.46 7.76
CA GLY A 92 11.87 -9.05 7.28
C GLY A 92 10.80 -9.22 8.35
N ASP A 93 10.81 -8.37 9.37
CA ASP A 93 9.78 -8.36 10.40
C ASP A 93 8.43 -7.91 9.82
N CYS A 94 7.34 -8.26 10.50
CA CYS A 94 6.01 -7.77 10.15
C CYS A 94 5.90 -6.24 10.33
N LEU A 95 5.47 -5.55 9.27
CA LEU A 95 5.34 -4.09 9.25
C LEU A 95 3.94 -3.58 9.59
N ASP A 96 2.99 -4.46 9.97
CA ASP A 96 1.60 -4.06 10.30
C ASP A 96 1.54 -2.98 11.40
N GLY A 97 2.51 -2.96 12.31
CA GLY A 97 2.61 -1.94 13.36
C GLY A 97 2.95 -0.53 12.84
N PHE A 98 3.52 -0.43 11.63
CA PHE A 98 3.84 0.82 10.95
C PHE A 98 2.79 1.20 9.89
N LEU A 99 1.84 0.32 9.58
CA LEU A 99 0.75 0.65 8.66
C LEU A 99 -0.36 1.44 9.38
N SER A 100 -1.10 2.24 8.62
CA SER A 100 -2.34 2.84 9.10
C SER A 100 -3.30 1.76 9.63
N LYS A 101 -4.09 2.07 10.67
CA LYS A 101 -5.15 1.16 11.15
C LYS A 101 -6.11 0.75 10.02
N ARG A 102 -6.33 1.64 9.06
CA ARG A 102 -7.17 1.39 7.88
C ARG A 102 -6.56 0.40 6.89
N ALA A 103 -5.26 0.13 6.95
CA ALA A 103 -4.65 -0.94 6.15
C ALA A 103 -5.18 -2.34 6.56
N ASN A 104 -5.76 -2.47 7.75
CA ASN A 104 -6.43 -3.69 8.22
C ASN A 104 -7.92 -3.74 7.88
N GLN A 105 -8.45 -2.73 7.18
CA GLN A 105 -9.85 -2.66 6.79
C GLN A 105 -9.96 -2.70 5.26
N ALA A 106 -10.74 -3.63 4.73
CA ALA A 106 -11.06 -3.65 3.31
C ALA A 106 -12.26 -2.75 2.98
N LEU A 107 -13.13 -2.50 3.97
CA LEU A 107 -14.35 -1.72 3.88
C LEU A 107 -14.48 -0.73 5.05
N PRO A 108 -15.31 0.32 4.92
CA PRO A 108 -15.92 0.80 3.69
C PRO A 108 -14.90 1.57 2.83
N LEU A 109 -14.91 1.35 1.51
CA LEU A 109 -14.13 2.15 0.57
C LEU A 109 -14.69 3.58 0.41
N ARG A 110 -15.94 3.80 0.81
CA ARG A 110 -16.64 5.09 0.73
C ARG A 110 -16.91 5.66 2.12
N ASP A 111 -15.86 6.10 2.79
CA ASP A 111 -16.06 7.18 3.75
C ASP A 111 -16.30 8.46 2.93
N LYS A 112 -17.58 8.76 2.63
CA LYS A 112 -18.00 9.94 1.84
C LYS A 112 -17.47 11.28 2.39
N ARG A 113 -16.84 11.28 3.57
CA ARG A 113 -16.30 12.46 4.25
C ARG A 113 -14.79 12.61 4.10
N ASN A 114 -14.09 11.67 3.46
CA ASN A 114 -12.63 11.65 3.49
C ASN A 114 -12.00 11.56 2.08
N ASN A 115 -11.73 12.73 1.49
CA ASN A 115 -11.03 12.88 0.20
C ASN A 115 -9.64 12.21 0.15
N ARG A 116 -9.11 11.73 1.28
CA ARG A 116 -7.79 11.07 1.35
C ARG A 116 -7.82 9.61 0.91
N VAL A 117 -8.99 8.97 0.80
CA VAL A 117 -9.09 7.59 0.31
C VAL A 117 -8.61 7.49 -1.13
N GLU A 118 -8.91 8.49 -1.96
CA GLU A 118 -8.46 8.53 -3.36
C GLU A 118 -6.94 8.64 -3.47
N LEU A 119 -6.30 9.38 -2.57
CA LEU A 119 -4.84 9.51 -2.52
C LEU A 119 -4.15 8.22 -2.09
N ASP A 120 -4.73 7.49 -1.11
CA ASP A 120 -4.24 6.17 -0.73
C ASP A 120 -4.32 5.18 -1.90
N LEU A 121 -5.40 5.24 -2.69
CA LEU A 121 -5.55 4.42 -3.89
C LEU A 121 -4.55 4.78 -4.98
N LEU A 122 -4.27 6.08 -5.17
CA LEU A 122 -3.27 6.55 -6.13
C LEU A 122 -1.86 6.07 -5.77
N LEU A 123 -1.47 6.19 -4.49
CA LEU A 123 -0.18 5.67 -4.02
C LEU A 123 -0.06 4.16 -4.22
N ASN A 124 -1.15 3.43 -3.96
CA ASN A 124 -1.20 1.98 -4.16
C ASN A 124 -1.05 1.60 -5.64
N ASP A 125 -1.58 2.43 -6.56
CA ASP A 125 -1.39 2.27 -8.00
C ASP A 125 0.09 2.46 -8.40
N TRP A 126 0.76 3.42 -7.77
CA TRP A 126 2.21 3.65 -7.94
C TRP A 126 3.10 2.69 -7.14
N ALA A 127 2.51 1.71 -6.44
CA ALA A 127 3.20 0.79 -5.52
C ALA A 127 4.03 1.52 -4.44
N VAL A 128 3.61 2.74 -4.08
CA VAL A 128 4.18 3.50 -2.97
C VAL A 128 3.36 3.23 -1.71
N HIS A 129 4.04 2.81 -0.65
CA HIS A 129 3.50 2.64 0.68
C HIS A 129 3.88 3.84 1.55
N HIS A 130 3.00 4.23 2.46
CA HIS A 130 3.34 5.18 3.52
C HIS A 130 3.35 4.45 4.87
N LEU A 131 4.46 4.55 5.59
CA LEU A 131 4.65 3.92 6.90
C LEU A 131 4.72 4.99 7.99
N HIS A 132 4.17 4.69 9.16
CA HIS A 132 4.16 5.53 10.36
C HIS A 132 5.26 5.07 11.32
N PRO A 133 6.49 5.61 11.27
CA PRO A 133 7.58 5.22 12.18
C PRO A 133 7.21 5.45 13.66
N ASN A 134 6.39 6.48 13.89
CA ASN A 134 5.69 6.74 15.13
C ASN A 134 4.28 7.30 14.80
N ARG A 135 3.42 7.40 15.81
CA ARG A 135 2.04 7.92 15.62
C ARG A 135 1.97 9.45 15.52
N ASN A 136 3.10 10.16 15.36
CA ASN A 136 3.18 11.63 15.43
C ASN A 136 3.10 12.30 14.05
N ASP A 137 2.18 11.85 13.20
CA ASP A 137 1.89 12.40 11.87
C ASP A 137 3.02 12.38 10.82
N VAL A 138 4.20 11.86 11.16
CA VAL A 138 5.26 11.63 10.18
C VAL A 138 5.00 10.33 9.43
N LEU A 139 5.16 10.42 8.12
CA LEU A 139 5.08 9.32 7.17
C LEU A 139 6.43 9.13 6.51
N VAL A 140 6.80 7.88 6.29
CA VAL A 140 7.91 7.50 5.43
C VAL A 140 7.31 6.87 4.18
N PHE A 141 7.57 7.49 3.04
CA PHE A 141 7.10 7.01 1.75
C PHE A 141 8.12 6.03 1.18
N MET A 142 7.67 4.83 0.85
CA MET A 142 8.53 3.71 0.48
C MET A 142 8.01 2.97 -0.74
N PHE A 143 8.92 2.50 -1.57
CA PHE A 143 8.64 1.55 -2.63
C PHE A 143 9.22 0.17 -2.23
N PHE A 144 8.49 -0.90 -2.50
CA PHE A 144 8.89 -2.27 -2.15
C PHE A 144 8.90 -3.17 -3.37
N THR A 145 9.97 -3.96 -3.51
CA THR A 145 10.01 -5.12 -4.39
C THR A 145 10.05 -6.40 -3.54
N THR A 146 10.25 -7.55 -4.18
CA THR A 146 10.44 -8.81 -3.47
C THR A 146 11.66 -8.76 -2.54
N ASP A 147 12.77 -8.18 -3.01
CA ASP A 147 14.08 -8.27 -2.36
C ASP A 147 14.65 -6.92 -1.91
N GLU A 148 14.05 -5.81 -2.33
CA GLU A 148 14.56 -4.45 -2.10
C GLU A 148 13.45 -3.54 -1.55
N ALA A 149 13.87 -2.56 -0.75
CA ALA A 149 13.01 -1.50 -0.23
C ALA A 149 13.69 -0.15 -0.45
N PHE A 150 12.93 0.85 -0.87
CA PHE A 150 13.45 2.18 -1.21
C PHE A 150 12.72 3.23 -0.38
N ALA A 151 13.42 3.87 0.55
CA ALA A 151 12.90 5.00 1.31
C ALA A 151 13.07 6.28 0.48
N LEU A 152 11.94 6.85 0.04
CA LEU A 152 11.91 7.97 -0.90
C LEU A 152 12.03 9.31 -0.16
N ILE A 153 11.06 9.62 0.69
CA ILE A 153 11.00 10.85 1.50
C ILE A 153 10.32 10.57 2.84
N ALA A 154 10.60 11.42 3.84
CA ALA A 154 9.74 11.56 5.02
C ALA A 154 8.88 12.82 4.89
N GLY A 155 7.66 12.80 5.39
CA GLY A 155 6.74 13.93 5.27
C GLY A 155 5.46 13.73 6.07
N LYS A 156 4.40 14.41 5.67
CA LYS A 156 3.05 14.31 6.27
C LYS A 156 2.06 13.79 5.23
N HIS A 157 0.84 13.48 5.67
CA HIS A 157 -0.26 13.08 4.77
C HIS A 157 -0.55 14.07 3.63
N ARG A 158 -0.23 15.37 3.79
CA ARG A 158 -0.41 16.35 2.71
C ARG A 158 0.63 16.24 1.60
N ASP A 159 1.72 15.52 1.85
CA ASP A 159 2.85 15.37 0.94
C ASP A 159 2.73 14.10 0.07
N MET A 160 1.58 13.41 0.13
CA MET A 160 1.31 12.16 -0.61
C MET A 160 1.39 12.32 -2.14
N THR A 161 1.13 13.52 -2.66
CA THR A 161 1.26 13.84 -4.10
C THR A 161 2.47 14.73 -4.38
N SER A 162 3.43 14.77 -3.46
CA SER A 162 4.59 15.65 -3.58
C SER A 162 5.50 15.19 -4.72
N ARG A 163 5.79 16.10 -5.65
CA ARG A 163 6.79 15.90 -6.71
C ARG A 163 8.15 15.47 -6.15
N ARG A 164 8.48 15.89 -4.92
CA ARG A 164 9.71 15.51 -4.21
C ARG A 164 9.90 14.00 -4.10
N MET A 165 8.82 13.22 -4.07
CA MET A 165 8.88 11.77 -3.98
C MET A 165 9.45 11.15 -5.27
N VAL A 166 8.95 11.62 -6.41
CA VAL A 166 9.41 11.17 -7.73
C VAL A 166 10.83 11.66 -7.98
N GLU A 167 11.12 12.94 -7.66
CA GLU A 167 12.46 13.52 -7.76
C GLU A 167 13.48 12.74 -6.93
N ALA A 168 13.15 12.40 -5.67
CA ALA A 168 14.03 11.62 -4.81
C ALA A 168 14.43 10.27 -5.41
N ALA A 169 13.49 9.60 -6.09
CA ALA A 169 13.75 8.32 -6.73
C ALA A 169 14.60 8.48 -8.01
N VAL A 170 14.22 9.41 -8.90
CA VAL A 170 14.91 9.64 -10.17
C VAL A 170 16.33 10.17 -9.98
N GLU A 171 16.54 11.04 -8.99
CA GLU A 171 17.86 11.61 -8.69
C GLU A 171 18.78 10.65 -7.95
N THR A 172 18.23 9.76 -7.10
CA THR A 172 19.06 8.81 -6.33
C THR A 172 19.36 7.55 -7.13
N TRP A 173 18.39 7.02 -7.87
CA TRP A 173 18.50 5.73 -8.56
C TRP A 173 17.94 5.79 -9.99
N PRO A 174 18.49 6.63 -10.88
CA PRO A 174 18.01 6.78 -12.25
C PRO A 174 18.03 5.45 -13.04
N GLU A 175 18.96 4.54 -12.72
CA GLU A 175 19.13 3.25 -13.38
C GLU A 175 18.21 2.13 -12.87
N ARG A 176 17.47 2.37 -11.79
CA ARG A 176 16.59 1.35 -11.17
C ARG A 176 15.16 1.37 -11.71
N GLU A 177 14.82 2.34 -12.56
CA GLU A 177 13.52 2.47 -13.21
C GLU A 177 12.32 2.41 -12.24
N ILE A 178 12.52 2.84 -10.97
CA ILE A 178 11.47 2.92 -9.94
C ILE A 178 10.36 3.87 -10.42
N PHE A 179 10.78 4.96 -11.07
CA PHE A 179 9.91 5.81 -11.87
C PHE A 179 10.57 6.00 -13.23
N LEU A 180 9.74 6.01 -14.29
CA LEU A 180 10.20 6.28 -15.65
C LEU A 180 10.11 7.78 -15.92
N GLU A 181 11.26 8.41 -16.16
CA GLU A 181 11.30 9.78 -16.66
C GLU A 181 10.82 9.79 -18.12
N MET A 182 9.66 10.38 -18.38
CA MET A 182 9.21 10.63 -19.74
C MET A 182 9.97 11.83 -20.32
N LYS A 183 11.14 11.57 -20.94
CA LYS A 183 11.85 12.59 -21.72
C LYS A 183 11.17 12.77 -23.07
N GLY A 184 10.45 13.88 -23.22
CA GLY A 184 9.84 14.29 -24.48
C GLY A 184 8.43 13.74 -24.70
N THR A 185 7.45 14.52 -24.27
CA THR A 185 6.13 14.56 -24.92
C THR A 185 5.65 16.01 -24.87
N ILE A 186 5.11 16.44 -26.01
CA ILE A 186 4.71 17.79 -26.43
C ILE A 186 3.70 18.43 -25.47
#